data_AF-X1SHL6-F1
#
_entry.id   AF-X1SHL6-F1
#
_cell.length_a   1.000
_cell.length_b   1.000
_cell.length_c   1.000
_cell.angle_alpha   90.00
_cell.angle_beta   90.00
_cell.angle_gamma   90.00
#
_symmetry.space_group_name_H-M   'P 1'
#
loop_
_entity.id
_entity.type
_entity.pdbx_description
1 polymer ?
#
loop_
_entity_poly.entity_id
_entity_poly.type
_entity_poly.pdbx_seq_one_letter_code
_entity_poly.pdbx_strand_id
1 'polypeptide(L)' 'MPMELNLTREQVKNRIFENLVQAGVLLRSEIPRYEKILETYNDITLLQVMIVSWELREAGGEIIT' A
#
# COMPACT_ATOMS: atom_id res chain seq x y z
N MET A 1 11.51 18.46 -10.17
CA MET A 1 11.28 17.40 -11.17
C MET A 1 9.79 17.09 -11.13
N PRO A 2 9.03 17.22 -12.22
CA PRO A 2 7.62 16.82 -12.21
C PRO A 2 7.56 15.32 -11.91
N MET A 3 6.82 14.95 -10.87
CA MET A 3 6.61 13.56 -10.51
C MET A 3 5.65 12.98 -11.54
N GLU A 4 6.17 12.27 -12.54
CA GLU A 4 5.35 11.53 -13.50
C GLU A 4 4.56 10.46 -12.74
N LEU A 5 3.28 10.76 -12.44
CA LEU A 5 2.34 9.82 -11.86
C LEU A 5 1.85 8.87 -12.95
N ASN A 6 2.75 8.06 -13.49
CA ASN A 6 2.35 6.81 -14.12
C ASN A 6 2.04 5.85 -12.95
N LEU A 7 0.81 5.93 -12.43
CA LEU A 7 0.31 5.05 -11.37
C LEU A 7 -0.42 3.88 -12.03
N THR A 8 0.31 2.86 -12.43
CA THR A 8 -0.36 1.62 -12.80
C THR A 8 -1.01 1.00 -11.58
N ARG A 9 -2.11 0.28 -11.79
CA ARG A 9 -2.82 -0.43 -10.71
C ARG A 9 -1.89 -1.36 -9.92
N GLU A 10 -0.94 -2.00 -10.59
CA GLU A 10 0.08 -2.85 -9.97
C GLU A 10 1.02 -2.06 -9.05
N GLN A 11 1.50 -0.89 -9.50
CA GLN A 11 2.35 -0.04 -8.68
C GLN A 11 1.62 0.50 -7.44
N VAL A 12 0.32 0.83 -7.58
CA VAL A 12 -0.53 1.22 -6.44
C VAL A 12 -0.64 0.09 -5.42
N LYS A 13 -0.92 -1.14 -5.87
CA LYS A 13 -0.96 -2.33 -4.99
C LYS A 13 0.37 -2.55 -4.27
N ASN A 14 1.49 -2.50 -5.00
CA ASN A 14 2.83 -2.71 -4.42
C ASN A 14 3.14 -1.67 -3.34
N ARG A 15 2.83 -0.38 -3.59
CA ARG A 15 3.00 0.69 -2.59
C ARG A 15 2.15 0.48 -1.35
N ILE A 16 0.89 0.04 -1.51
CA ILE A 16 0.02 -0.30 -0.39
C ILE A 16 0.68 -1.38 0.48
N PHE A 17 1.15 -2.47 -0.12
CA PHE A 17 1.80 -3.55 0.64
C PHE A 17 3.06 -3.10 1.35
N GLU A 18 3.94 -2.36 0.67
CA GLU A 18 5.17 -1.83 1.27
C GLU A 18 4.86 -0.95 2.49
N ASN A 19 3.91 -0.03 2.35
CA ASN A 19 3.49 0.84 3.44
C ASN A 19 2.94 0.05 4.64
N LEU A 20 2.04 -0.91 4.39
CA LEU A 20 1.44 -1.72 5.45
C LEU A 20 2.44 -2.63 6.15
N VAL A 21 3.43 -3.16 5.42
CA VAL A 21 4.51 -3.97 6.00
C VAL A 21 5.41 -3.10 6.86
N GLN A 22 5.81 -1.92 6.38
CA GLN A 22 6.64 -0.99 7.15
C GLN A 22 5.92 -0.46 8.40
N ALA A 23 4.60 -0.26 8.33
CA ALA A 23 3.76 0.11 9.46
C ALA A 23 3.53 -1.03 10.48
N GLY A 24 4.00 -2.25 10.19
CA GLY A 24 3.75 -3.43 11.04
C GLY A 24 2.30 -3.94 11.01
N VAL A 25 1.49 -3.47 10.08
CA VAL A 25 0.06 -3.84 9.94
C VAL A 25 -0.09 -5.15 9.17
N LEU A 26 0.84 -5.43 8.25
CA LEU A 26 0.80 -6.60 7.38
C LEU A 26 2.12 -7.36 7.43
N LEU A 27 2.06 -8.68 7.62
CA LEU A 27 3.25 -9.52 7.46
C LEU A 27 3.48 -9.83 5.97
N ARG A 28 4.74 -9.94 5.54
CA ARG A 28 5.08 -10.27 4.15
C ARG A 28 4.44 -11.59 3.66
N SER A 29 4.27 -12.56 4.56
CA SER A 29 3.61 -13.84 4.26
C SER A 29 2.12 -13.71 3.96
N GLU A 30 1.48 -12.62 4.36
CA GLU A 30 0.04 -12.40 4.19
C GLU A 30 -0.30 -11.65 2.90
N ILE A 31 0.71 -11.12 2.19
CA ILE A 31 0.53 -10.36 0.94
C ILE A 31 -0.36 -11.10 -0.09
N PRO A 32 -0.15 -12.40 -0.41
CA PRO A 32 -0.95 -13.08 -1.43
C PRO A 32 -2.45 -13.16 -1.09
N ARG A 33 -2.79 -13.15 0.21
CA ARG A 33 -4.17 -13.14 0.67
C ARG A 33 -4.80 -11.76 0.49
N TYR A 34 -4.06 -10.70 0.82
CA TYR A 34 -4.55 -9.32 0.70
C TYR A 34 -4.58 -8.82 -0.74
N GLU A 35 -3.72 -9.35 -1.62
CA GLU A 35 -3.76 -9.05 -3.04
C GLU A 35 -5.11 -9.37 -3.68
N LYS A 36 -5.69 -10.52 -3.36
CA LYS A 36 -7.03 -10.88 -3.84
C LYS A 36 -8.10 -9.89 -3.41
N ILE A 37 -7.93 -9.25 -2.24
CA ILE A 37 -8.87 -8.23 -1.76
C ILE A 37 -8.70 -6.95 -2.58
N LEU A 38 -7.47 -6.47 -2.76
CA LEU A 38 -7.18 -5.26 -3.55
C LEU A 38 -7.62 -5.40 -5.01
N GLU A 39 -7.60 -6.61 -5.57
CA GLU A 39 -8.08 -6.88 -6.92
C GLU A 39 -9.58 -6.59 -7.09
N THR A 40 -10.39 -6.70 -6.03
CA THR A 40 -11.83 -6.40 -6.07
C THR A 40 -12.16 -4.91 -6.03
N TYR A 41 -11.19 -4.06 -5.68
CA TYR A 41 -11.43 -2.63 -5.49
C TYR A 41 -11.45 -1.87 -6.81
N ASN A 42 -12.33 -0.88 -6.95
CA ASN A 42 -12.22 0.08 -8.05
C ASN A 42 -11.03 1.02 -7.81
N ASP A 43 -10.68 1.81 -8.83
CA ASP A 43 -9.48 2.65 -8.79
C ASP A 43 -9.57 3.75 -7.72
N ILE A 44 -10.76 4.30 -7.46
CA ILE A 44 -10.97 5.31 -6.40
C ILE A 44 -10.68 4.69 -5.04
N THR A 45 -11.23 3.51 -4.77
CA THR A 45 -11.02 2.78 -3.51
C THR A 45 -9.55 2.40 -3.35
N LEU A 46 -8.87 1.96 -4.41
CA LEU A 46 -7.43 1.69 -4.36
C LEU A 46 -6.61 2.92 -4.01
N LEU A 47 -6.92 4.08 -4.58
CA LEU A 47 -6.22 5.32 -4.25
C LEU A 47 -6.47 5.74 -2.79
N GLN A 48 -7.69 5.58 -2.28
CA GLN A 48 -8.00 5.82 -0.87
C GLN A 48 -7.19 4.90 0.06
N VAL A 49 -7.13 3.61 -0.26
CA VAL A 49 -6.33 2.64 0.51
C VAL A 49 -4.84 2.97 0.45
N MET A 50 -4.34 3.43 -0.71
CA MET A 50 -2.96 3.89 -0.85
C MET A 50 -2.66 5.06 0.09
N ILE A 51 -3.55 6.06 0.15
CA ILE A 51 -3.40 7.21 1.06
C ILE A 51 -3.41 6.76 2.52
N VAL A 52 -4.41 5.97 2.93
CA VAL A 52 -4.51 5.49 4.33
C VAL A 52 -3.32 4.61 4.70
N SER A 53 -2.82 3.75 3.80
CA SER A 53 -1.63 2.93 4.05
C SER A 53 -0.40 3.80 4.32
N TRP A 54 -0.26 4.91 3.58
CA TRP A 54 0.82 5.87 3.78
C TRP A 54 0.68 6.57 5.14
N GLU A 55 -0.51 7.05 5.49
CA GLU A 55 -0.78 7.65 6.80
C GLU A 55 -0.45 6.70 7.96
N LEU A 56 -0.79 5.40 7.83
CA LEU A 56 -0.46 4.38 8.82
C LEU A 56 1.04 4.18 8.96
N ARG A 57 1.79 4.19 7.85
CA ARG A 57 3.25 4.10 7.88
C ARG A 57 3.86 5.30 8.59
N GLU A 58 3.41 6.52 8.27
CA GLU A 58 3.92 7.74 8.92
C GLU A 58 3.57 7.78 10.41
N ALA A 59 2.38 7.30 10.79
CA ALA A 59 1.95 7.24 12.20
C ALA A 59 2.67 6.13 13.00
N GLY A 60 2.96 4.99 12.37
CA GLY A 60 3.65 3.85 12.99
C GLY A 60 5.16 4.05 13.14
N GLY A 61 5.76 4.96 12.35
CA GLY A 61 7.21 5.09 12.21
C GLY A 61 7.82 3.94 11.39
N GLU A 62 9.07 4.09 10.95
CA GLU A 62 9.82 2.97 10.36
C GLU A 62 10.08 1.91 11.44
N ILE A 63 9.70 0.66 11.22
CA ILE A 63 10.23 -0.46 12.01
C ILE A 63 11.71 -0.60 11.67
N ILE A 64 12.55 0.10 12.43
CA ILE A 64 14.01 -0.07 12.41
C ILE A 64 14.27 -1.48 12.97
N THR A 65 14.57 -2.43 12.09
CA THR A 65 15.02 -3.78 12.46
C THR A 65 16.52 -3.90 12.27
#